data_AF-A0A2W7AG99-F1
#
_entry.id   AF-A0A2W7AG99-F1
#
_cell.length_a   1.000
_cell.length_b   1.000
_cell.length_c   1.000
_cell.angle_alpha   90.00
_cell.angle_beta   90.00
_cell.angle_gamma   90.00
#
_symmetry.space_group_name_H-M   'P 1'
#
loop_
_entity.id
_entity.type
_entity.pdbx_description
1 polymer ?
#
loop_
_entity_poly.entity_id
_entity_poly.type
_entity_poly.pdbx_seq_one_letter_code
_entity_poly.pdbx_strand_id
1 'polypeptide(L)'
;MDESRAAKLLGEAFRCAPVETDEAYEFTPRSRVGDLKVNITKAVLSSTVKELNAKSRYASLWLHDDKSMEILAREESPIPVRSLRGEELNFRDDDNGVSYEITAASDAYILFFLDAISEHSDARFFLRGYTSSMLERRLAEREDLPTVFELVLYQFLVDG
;
A
#
# COMPACT_ATOMS: atom_id res chain seq x y z
N MET A 1 3.69 15.30 3.28
CA MET A 1 2.27 14.87 3.37
C MET A 1 1.84 14.93 4.84
N ASP A 2 0.57 15.23 5.14
CA ASP A 2 0.02 15.18 6.50
C ASP A 2 -0.95 14.00 6.69
N GLU A 3 -1.38 13.76 7.93
CA GLU A 3 -2.27 12.64 8.29
C GLU A 3 -3.65 12.74 7.62
N SER A 4 -4.20 13.95 7.49
CA SER A 4 -5.50 14.18 6.85
C SER A 4 -5.47 13.79 5.38
N ARG A 5 -4.41 14.19 4.67
CA ARG A 5 -4.17 13.80 3.28
C ARG A 5 -3.97 12.30 3.16
N ALA A 6 -3.19 11.69 4.05
CA ALA A 6 -2.95 10.25 4.05
C ALA A 6 -4.27 9.46 4.25
N ALA A 7 -5.08 9.84 5.23
CA ALA A 7 -6.38 9.23 5.48
C ALA A 7 -7.33 9.39 4.27
N LYS A 8 -7.31 10.55 3.61
CA LYS A 8 -8.08 10.78 2.38
C LYS A 8 -7.66 9.84 1.25
N LEU A 9 -6.35 9.68 1.00
CA LEU A 9 -5.82 8.79 -0.03
C LEU A 9 -6.21 7.33 0.23
N LEU A 10 -6.15 6.89 1.49
CA LEU A 10 -6.61 5.57 1.90
C LEU A 10 -8.13 5.40 1.68
N GLY A 11 -8.92 6.42 2.01
CA GLY A 11 -10.36 6.43 1.73
C GLY A 11 -10.68 6.34 0.24
N GLU A 12 -9.95 7.08 -0.60
CA GLU A 12 -10.06 6.99 -2.06
C GLU A 12 -9.75 5.58 -2.56
N ALA A 13 -8.72 4.93 -2.00
CA ALA A 13 -8.40 3.54 -2.32
C ALA A 13 -9.54 2.57 -1.95
N PHE A 14 -10.15 2.74 -0.78
CA PHE A 14 -11.29 1.95 -0.33
C PHE A 14 -12.64 2.39 -0.90
N ARG A 15 -12.67 3.46 -1.70
CA ARG A 15 -13.89 4.08 -2.26
C ARG A 15 -14.91 4.47 -1.18
N CYS A 16 -14.42 5.00 -0.06
CA CYS A 16 -15.24 5.51 1.03
C CYS A 16 -14.64 6.79 1.63
N ALA A 17 -15.42 7.55 2.37
CA ALA A 17 -14.89 8.67 3.14
C ALA A 17 -14.32 8.14 4.46
N PRO A 18 -13.11 8.58 4.89
CA PRO A 18 -12.63 8.28 6.23
C PRO A 18 -13.54 8.93 7.27
N VAL A 19 -13.82 8.20 8.34
CA VAL A 19 -14.44 8.74 9.56
C VAL A 19 -13.33 8.87 10.60
N GLU A 20 -13.03 10.10 10.99
CA GLU A 20 -12.05 10.35 12.04
C GLU A 20 -12.70 10.16 13.42
N THR A 21 -12.04 9.37 14.26
CA THR A 21 -12.36 9.22 15.69
C THR A 21 -11.22 9.84 16.52
N ASP A 22 -11.33 9.79 17.85
CA ASP A 22 -10.28 10.34 18.72
C ASP A 22 -8.94 9.61 18.50
N GLU A 23 -8.97 8.29 18.28
CA GLU A 23 -7.79 7.44 18.24
C GLU A 23 -7.43 6.89 16.84
N ALA A 24 -8.35 6.96 15.88
CA ALA A 24 -8.21 6.26 14.61
C ALA A 24 -8.90 6.96 13.43
N TYR A 25 -8.61 6.46 12.22
CA TYR A 25 -9.41 6.67 11.02
C TYR A 25 -10.10 5.37 10.65
N GLU A 26 -11.43 5.42 10.49
CA GLU A 26 -12.26 4.29 10.11
C GLU A 26 -12.71 4.39 8.65
N PHE A 27 -12.69 3.26 7.96
CA PHE A 27 -13.09 3.08 6.58
C PHE A 27 -14.15 1.99 6.52
N THR A 28 -15.30 2.31 5.93
CA THR A 28 -16.39 1.33 5.71
C THR A 28 -16.58 1.15 4.21
N PRO A 29 -15.72 0.35 3.54
CA PRO A 29 -15.88 0.05 2.14
C PRO A 29 -17.22 -0.67 1.91
N ARG A 30 -17.86 -0.43 0.77
CA ARG A 30 -19.05 -1.19 0.39
C ARG A 30 -18.66 -2.64 0.13
N SER A 31 -19.12 -3.58 0.96
CA SER A 31 -18.99 -5.02 0.74
C SER A 31 -20.35 -5.65 0.47
N ARG A 32 -20.36 -6.79 -0.24
CA ARG A 32 -21.58 -7.59 -0.45
C ARG A 32 -21.86 -8.57 0.68
N VAL A 33 -20.87 -8.84 1.54
CA VAL A 33 -20.89 -9.92 2.53
C VAL A 33 -21.11 -9.40 3.97
N GLY A 34 -21.10 -8.09 4.18
CA GLY A 34 -21.43 -7.46 5.47
C GLY A 34 -20.83 -6.07 5.63
N ASP A 35 -21.00 -5.48 6.82
CA ASP A 35 -20.37 -4.20 7.20
C ASP A 35 -18.93 -4.44 7.63
N LEU A 36 -18.03 -4.59 6.65
CA LEU A 36 -16.61 -4.61 6.94
C LEU A 36 -16.14 -3.22 7.37
N LYS A 37 -15.54 -3.15 8.55
CA LYS A 37 -14.85 -1.96 9.04
C LYS A 37 -13.36 -2.19 9.04
N VAL A 38 -12.64 -1.29 8.39
CA VAL A 38 -11.19 -1.25 8.38
C VAL A 38 -10.77 0.00 9.14
N ASN A 39 -9.77 -0.08 10.01
CA ASN A 39 -9.28 1.09 10.73
C ASN A 39 -7.76 1.15 10.75
N ILE A 40 -7.23 2.35 10.93
CA ILE A 40 -5.82 2.61 11.23
C ILE A 40 -5.75 3.57 12.39
N THR A 41 -4.94 3.25 13.40
CA THR A 41 -4.73 4.15 14.54
C THR A 41 -3.98 5.39 14.08
N LYS A 42 -4.26 6.54 14.70
CA LYS A 42 -3.53 7.79 14.42
C LYS A 42 -2.04 7.63 14.71
N ALA A 43 -1.67 6.85 15.73
CA ALA A 43 -0.28 6.55 16.04
C ALA A 43 0.45 5.85 14.88
N VAL A 44 -0.16 4.80 14.30
CA VAL A 44 0.42 4.09 13.15
C VAL A 44 0.49 5.03 11.95
N LEU A 45 -0.61 5.70 11.59
CA LEU A 45 -0.63 6.60 10.44
C LEU A 45 0.39 7.74 10.57
N SER A 46 0.51 8.34 11.76
CA SER A 46 1.49 9.39 12.07
C SER A 46 2.92 8.88 11.89
N SER A 47 3.20 7.66 12.36
CA SER A 47 4.52 7.04 12.22
C SER A 47 4.87 6.79 10.75
N THR A 48 3.93 6.29 9.95
CA THR A 48 4.11 6.07 8.51
C THR A 48 4.29 7.39 7.75
N VAL A 49 3.51 8.43 8.08
CA VAL A 49 3.64 9.76 7.47
C VAL A 49 4.99 10.38 7.82
N LYS A 50 5.46 10.21 9.06
CA LYS A 50 6.78 10.67 9.49
C LYS A 50 7.90 9.94 8.74
N GLU A 51 7.79 8.63 8.59
CA GLU A 51 8.73 7.83 7.79
C GLU A 51 8.78 8.31 6.34
N LEU A 52 7.62 8.46 5.70
CA LEU A 52 7.53 8.96 4.33
C LEU A 52 8.20 10.34 4.18
N ASN A 53 7.91 11.26 5.10
CA ASN A 53 8.46 12.61 5.05
C ASN A 53 9.97 12.66 5.34
N ALA A 54 10.55 11.60 5.94
CA ALA A 54 11.99 11.49 6.18
C ALA A 54 12.75 10.97 4.96
N LYS A 55 12.07 10.29 4.03
CA LYS A 55 12.68 9.76 2.80
C LYS A 55 12.76 10.82 1.70
N SER A 56 13.80 10.72 0.88
CA SER A 56 14.00 11.55 -0.30
C SER A 56 13.25 10.99 -1.49
N ARG A 57 12.75 11.88 -2.35
CA ARG A 57 12.08 11.54 -3.59
C ARG A 57 13.05 11.72 -4.76
N TYR A 58 13.15 10.72 -5.63
CA TYR A 58 13.91 10.80 -6.87
C TYR A 58 13.03 10.35 -8.05
N ALA A 59 13.10 11.04 -9.18
CA ALA A 59 12.09 10.88 -10.24
C ALA A 59 10.64 10.94 -9.70
N SER A 60 9.64 10.58 -10.50
CA SER A 60 8.23 10.68 -10.06
C SER A 60 7.80 9.55 -9.12
N LEU A 61 8.52 8.42 -9.07
CA LEU A 61 8.07 7.18 -8.41
C LEU A 61 9.17 6.47 -7.61
N TRP A 62 10.26 7.15 -7.22
CA TRP A 62 11.28 6.53 -6.38
C TRP A 62 11.32 7.21 -5.02
N LEU A 63 11.39 6.39 -3.98
CA LEU A 63 11.52 6.82 -2.59
C LEU A 63 12.77 6.17 -2.01
N HIS A 64 13.66 6.94 -1.40
CA HIS A 64 14.93 6.39 -0.92
C HIS A 64 15.45 7.11 0.32
N ASP A 65 16.34 6.44 1.03
CA ASP A 65 17.20 6.99 2.08
C ASP A 65 18.62 6.46 1.90
N ASP A 66 19.47 6.58 2.93
CA ASP A 66 20.86 6.13 2.88
C ASP A 66 21.02 4.60 2.80
N LYS A 67 19.96 3.83 3.08
CA LYS A 67 20.01 2.37 3.26
C LYS A 67 18.97 1.62 2.42
N SER A 68 17.94 2.30 1.92
CA SER A 68 16.83 1.70 1.20
C SER A 68 16.48 2.52 -0.05
N MET A 69 16.05 1.83 -1.09
CA MET A 69 15.48 2.41 -2.30
C MET A 69 14.26 1.61 -2.70
N GLU A 70 13.13 2.29 -2.82
CA GLU A 70 11.84 1.71 -3.18
C GLU A 70 11.38 2.29 -4.52
N ILE A 71 11.07 1.41 -5.47
CA ILE A 71 10.73 1.76 -6.85
C ILE A 71 9.59 0.92 -7.38
N LEU A 72 8.83 1.48 -8.32
CA LEU A 72 7.86 0.71 -9.11
C LEU A 72 8.61 0.00 -10.24
N ALA A 73 8.81 -1.31 -10.08
CA ALA A 73 9.38 -2.15 -11.12
C ALA A 73 8.28 -2.76 -12.00
N ARG A 74 8.56 -2.90 -13.30
CA ARG A 74 7.72 -3.67 -14.22
C ARG A 74 8.32 -5.06 -14.35
N GLU A 75 7.60 -6.07 -13.88
CA GLU A 75 7.95 -7.45 -14.21
C GLU A 75 7.62 -7.75 -15.67
N GLU A 76 8.60 -8.30 -16.40
CA GLU A 76 8.37 -8.82 -17.74
C GLU A 76 7.67 -10.17 -17.64
N SER A 77 6.34 -10.14 -17.64
CA SER A 77 5.51 -11.33 -17.73
C SER A 77 4.80 -11.40 -19.10
N PRO A 78 4.56 -12.60 -19.65
CA PRO A 78 3.74 -12.77 -20.85
C PRO A 78 2.32 -12.20 -20.69
N ILE A 79 1.86 -12.05 -19.44
CA ILE A 79 0.59 -11.44 -19.08
C ILE A 79 0.90 -10.11 -18.37
N PRO A 80 0.24 -9.00 -18.72
CA PRO A 80 0.38 -7.75 -17.98
C PRO A 80 -0.27 -7.89 -16.60
N VAL A 81 0.50 -8.39 -15.65
CA VAL A 81 0.14 -8.53 -14.25
C VAL A 81 0.64 -7.27 -13.52
N ARG A 82 -0.26 -6.60 -12.80
CA ARG A 82 0.13 -5.62 -11.78
C ARG A 82 0.22 -6.39 -10.49
N SER A 83 1.36 -6.37 -9.81
CA SER A 83 1.55 -7.06 -8.54
C SER A 83 2.58 -6.29 -7.74
N LEU A 84 2.36 -6.21 -6.43
CA LEU A 84 3.38 -5.80 -5.47
C LEU A 84 3.99 -7.08 -4.91
N ARG A 85 5.30 -7.20 -5.00
CA ARG A 85 6.01 -8.44 -4.70
C ARG A 85 5.81 -8.84 -3.25
N GLY A 86 5.42 -10.09 -3.00
CA GLY A 86 5.21 -10.62 -1.65
C GLY A 86 6.40 -11.40 -1.09
N GLU A 87 7.30 -11.88 -1.95
CA GLU A 87 8.43 -12.72 -1.55
C GLU A 87 9.72 -11.90 -1.39
N GLU A 88 10.34 -12.07 -0.22
CA GLU A 88 11.65 -11.53 0.09
C GLU A 88 12.73 -12.27 -0.71
N LEU A 89 13.59 -11.54 -1.42
CA LEU A 89 14.80 -12.09 -2.02
C LEU A 89 16.02 -11.49 -1.37
N ASN A 90 16.89 -12.37 -0.88
CA ASN A 90 18.19 -12.01 -0.34
C ASN A 90 19.28 -12.36 -1.37
N PHE A 91 20.08 -11.36 -1.73
CA PHE A 91 21.24 -11.53 -2.59
C PHE A 91 22.48 -11.00 -1.89
N ARG A 92 23.57 -11.77 -1.91
CA ARG A 92 24.85 -11.35 -1.35
C ARG A 92 25.86 -11.19 -2.48
N ASP A 93 26.43 -10.00 -2.57
CA ASP A 93 27.57 -9.70 -3.42
C ASP A 93 28.85 -9.93 -2.60
N ASP A 94 29.44 -11.11 -2.76
CA ASP A 94 30.65 -11.50 -2.03
C ASP A 94 31.89 -10.70 -2.44
N ASP A 95 31.90 -10.10 -3.64
CA ASP A 95 33.03 -9.31 -4.14
C ASP A 95 33.09 -7.94 -3.47
N ASN A 96 31.93 -7.35 -3.17
CA ASN A 96 31.82 -6.04 -2.52
C ASN A 96 31.45 -6.13 -1.03
N GLY A 97 31.13 -7.32 -0.52
CA GLY A 97 30.71 -7.54 0.87
C GLY A 97 29.35 -6.92 1.21
N VAL A 98 28.49 -6.71 0.20
CA VAL A 98 27.18 -6.07 0.36
C VAL A 98 26.07 -7.12 0.27
N SER A 99 25.09 -7.03 1.16
CA SER A 99 23.86 -7.82 1.09
C SER A 99 22.70 -6.92 0.66
N TYR A 100 21.93 -7.40 -0.30
CA TYR A 100 20.73 -6.76 -0.82
C TYR A 100 19.51 -7.60 -0.43
N GLU A 101 18.49 -6.91 0.05
CA GLU A 101 17.19 -7.50 0.37
C GLU A 101 16.14 -6.81 -0.50
N ILE A 102 15.36 -7.61 -1.24
CA ILE A 102 14.25 -7.14 -2.06
C ILE A 102 12.97 -7.61 -1.38
N THR A 103 12.24 -6.68 -0.77
CA THR A 103 11.03 -6.94 0.00
C THR A 103 9.77 -6.45 -0.71
N ALA A 104 8.62 -6.68 -0.08
CA ALA A 104 7.40 -5.92 -0.38
C ALA A 104 7.60 -4.42 -0.12
N ALA A 105 6.75 -3.61 -0.75
CA ALA A 105 6.70 -2.17 -0.51
C ALA A 105 6.39 -1.86 0.96
N SER A 106 7.06 -0.86 1.52
CA SER A 106 6.73 -0.34 2.85
C SER A 106 5.39 0.39 2.84
N ASP A 107 4.79 0.54 4.02
CA ASP A 107 3.60 1.37 4.24
C ASP A 107 3.83 2.83 3.77
N ALA A 108 5.04 3.36 4.01
CA ALA A 108 5.44 4.69 3.57
C ALA A 108 5.45 4.80 2.05
N TYR A 109 5.97 3.79 1.34
CA TYR A 109 5.96 3.75 -0.11
C TYR A 109 4.56 3.57 -0.70
N ILE A 110 3.69 2.80 -0.05
CA ILE A 110 2.28 2.69 -0.47
C ILE A 110 1.62 4.07 -0.41
N LEU A 111 1.80 4.84 0.66
CA LEU A 111 1.25 6.20 0.74
C LEU A 111 1.87 7.14 -0.30
N PHE A 112 3.18 7.09 -0.48
CA PHE A 112 3.87 7.85 -1.53
C PHE A 112 3.27 7.56 -2.91
N PHE A 113 3.06 6.28 -3.21
CA PHE A 113 2.53 5.83 -4.48
C PHE A 113 1.08 6.30 -4.70
N LEU A 114 0.23 6.20 -3.67
CA LEU A 114 -1.14 6.70 -3.74
C LEU A 114 -1.17 8.22 -3.96
N ASP A 115 -0.32 8.97 -3.27
CA ASP A 115 -0.21 10.44 -3.44
C ASP A 115 0.23 10.78 -4.87
N ALA A 116 1.30 10.14 -5.36
CA ALA A 116 1.82 10.34 -6.70
C ALA A 116 0.80 10.00 -7.79
N ILE A 117 0.03 8.90 -7.64
CA ILE A 117 -1.06 8.59 -8.57
C ILE A 117 -2.11 9.68 -8.54
N SER A 118 -2.53 10.10 -7.34
CA SER A 118 -3.63 11.07 -7.17
C SER A 118 -3.33 12.45 -7.79
N GLU A 119 -2.05 12.81 -7.92
CA GLU A 119 -1.61 14.04 -8.59
C GLU A 119 -1.78 13.98 -10.12
N HIS A 120 -1.70 12.79 -10.70
CA HIS A 120 -1.75 12.58 -12.15
C HIS A 120 -3.10 12.06 -12.65
N SER A 121 -3.87 11.40 -11.80
CA SER A 121 -5.14 10.78 -12.15
C SER A 121 -5.91 10.36 -10.90
N ASP A 122 -7.17 9.98 -11.07
CA ASP A 122 -7.93 9.40 -9.97
C ASP A 122 -7.37 8.02 -9.60
N ALA A 123 -6.99 7.82 -8.33
CA ALA A 123 -6.48 6.54 -7.83
C ALA A 123 -7.44 5.37 -8.11
N ARG A 124 -8.75 5.64 -8.26
CA ARG A 124 -9.78 4.66 -8.63
C ARG A 124 -9.56 4.04 -10.01
N PHE A 125 -8.82 4.68 -10.92
CA PHE A 125 -8.47 4.10 -12.22
C PHE A 125 -7.31 3.11 -12.16
N PHE A 126 -6.47 3.23 -11.13
CA PHE A 126 -5.33 2.34 -10.90
C PHE A 126 -5.69 1.16 -10.02
N LEU A 127 -6.65 1.36 -9.11
CA LEU A 127 -7.15 0.39 -8.15
C LEU A 127 -8.41 -0.31 -8.66
N ARG A 128 -8.41 -1.65 -8.65
CA ARG A 128 -9.63 -2.44 -8.96
C ARG A 128 -10.76 -2.18 -7.96
N GLY A 129 -10.43 -1.61 -6.79
CA GLY A 129 -11.33 -1.38 -5.67
C GLY A 129 -11.51 -2.65 -4.84
N TYR A 130 -11.98 -2.46 -3.61
CA TYR A 130 -12.11 -3.51 -2.59
C TYR A 130 -13.07 -4.66 -2.96
N THR A 131 -13.93 -4.48 -3.96
CA THR A 131 -15.06 -5.38 -4.24
C THR A 131 -14.70 -6.55 -5.15
N SER A 132 -13.56 -7.21 -4.94
CA SER A 132 -13.33 -8.51 -5.58
C SER A 132 -13.89 -9.59 -4.65
N SER A 133 -14.78 -10.45 -5.16
CA SER A 133 -15.31 -11.61 -4.42
C SER A 133 -14.21 -12.53 -3.89
N MET A 134 -13.01 -12.45 -4.48
CA MET A 134 -11.81 -13.14 -4.06
C MET A 134 -11.14 -12.51 -2.84
N LEU A 135 -11.10 -11.18 -2.73
CA LEU A 135 -10.65 -10.49 -1.52
C LEU A 135 -11.59 -10.83 -0.36
N GLU A 136 -12.89 -10.82 -0.61
CA GLU A 136 -13.90 -11.26 0.37
C GLU A 136 -13.65 -12.71 0.83
N ARG A 137 -13.31 -13.62 -0.10
CA ARG A 137 -12.95 -15.01 0.25
C ARG A 137 -11.67 -15.11 1.08
N ARG A 138 -10.59 -14.40 0.68
CA ARG A 138 -9.32 -14.39 1.42
C ARG A 138 -9.47 -13.87 2.85
N LEU A 139 -10.34 -12.88 3.05
CA LEU A 139 -10.64 -12.34 4.38
C LEU A 139 -11.45 -13.30 5.23
N ALA A 140 -12.38 -14.04 4.61
CA ALA A 140 -13.16 -15.07 5.32
C ALA A 140 -12.31 -16.26 5.77
N GLU A 141 -11.19 -16.53 5.10
CA GLU A 141 -10.27 -17.63 5.40
C GLU A 141 -9.18 -17.26 6.43
N ARG A 142 -9.03 -15.97 6.79
CA ARG A 142 -8.02 -15.51 7.74
C ARG A 142 -8.54 -15.44 9.18
N GLU A 143 -7.69 -15.84 10.13
CA GLU A 143 -7.95 -15.66 11.57
C GLU A 143 -7.74 -14.21 12.01
N ASP A 144 -6.74 -13.52 11.44
CA ASP A 144 -6.41 -12.12 11.73
C ASP A 144 -6.83 -11.17 10.61
N LEU A 145 -7.37 -10.01 11.00
CA LEU A 145 -7.71 -8.95 10.06
C LEU A 145 -6.43 -8.30 9.53
N PRO A 146 -6.22 -8.24 8.19
CA PRO A 146 -5.10 -7.52 7.62
C PRO A 146 -5.15 -6.03 7.96
N THR A 147 -3.97 -5.43 8.03
CA THR A 147 -3.77 -3.99 8.16
C THR A 147 -4.35 -3.24 6.96
N VAL A 148 -4.59 -1.94 7.13
CA VAL A 148 -5.03 -1.04 6.05
C VAL A 148 -4.08 -1.13 4.84
N PHE A 149 -2.77 -1.18 5.07
CA PHE A 149 -1.78 -1.22 3.99
C PHE A 149 -1.77 -2.56 3.26
N GLU A 150 -1.83 -3.68 3.97
CA GLU A 150 -2.00 -5.01 3.35
C GLU A 150 -3.26 -5.07 2.48
N LEU A 151 -4.36 -4.48 2.94
CA LEU A 151 -5.60 -4.41 2.17
C LEU A 151 -5.48 -3.56 0.91
N VAL A 152 -4.68 -2.49 0.94
CA VAL A 152 -4.35 -1.71 -0.27
C VAL A 152 -3.49 -2.55 -1.21
N LEU A 153 -2.48 -3.26 -0.70
CA LEU A 153 -1.65 -4.16 -1.50
C LEU A 153 -2.50 -5.20 -2.24
N TYR A 154 -3.46 -5.82 -1.56
CA TYR A 154 -4.34 -6.82 -2.17
C TYR A 154 -5.20 -6.30 -3.31
N GLN A 155 -5.44 -4.98 -3.40
CA GLN A 155 -6.14 -4.39 -4.54
C GLN A 155 -5.25 -4.22 -5.78
N PHE A 156 -3.94 -4.18 -5.59
CA PHE A 156 -2.95 -4.11 -6.66
C PHE A 156 -2.48 -5.47 -7.15
N LEU A 157 -2.62 -6.53 -6.34
CA LEU A 157 -2.32 -7.89 -6.75
C LEU A 157 -3.31 -8.37 -7.82
N VAL A 158 -2.80 -8.64 -9.02
CA VAL A 158 -3.44 -9.47 -10.02
C VAL A 158 -2.95 -10.89 -9.77
N ASP A 159 -3.85 -11.80 -9.43
CA ASP A 159 -3.54 -13.23 -9.45
C ASP A 159 -3.96 -13.84 -10.78
N GLY A 160 -3.03 -14.59 -11.36
CA GLY A 160 -3.26 -15.53 -12.46
C GLY A 160 -3.90 -16.83 -11.99
#